data_AF-A0A496ZSJ7-F1
#
_entry.id   AF-A0A496ZSJ7-F1
#
_cell.length_a   1.000
_cell.length_b   1.000
_cell.length_c   1.000
_cell.angle_alpha   90.00
_cell.angle_beta   90.00
_cell.angle_gamma   90.00
#
_symmetry.space_group_name_H-M   'P 1'
#
loop_
_entity.id
_entity.type
_entity.pdbx_description
1 polymer ?
#
loop_
_entity_poly.entity_id
_entity_poly.type
_entity_poly.pdbx_seq_one_letter_code
_entity_poly.pdbx_strand_id
1 'polypeptide(L)'
;MARKNNGRKNGQKVDLKKLIDKYGEIDQKIKKLNEEKEKLKALLPQEEGTYYGERFKLTISYSERAEYDPVKVAKRLKKDFVKVVTVTSAVKKYIPQTELQEYIKKTTGYFRYSLKKIKEVGDE
;
A
#
# COMPACT_ATOMS: atom_id res chain seq x y z
N MET A 1 37.46 21.09 47.02
CA MET A 1 37.77 22.01 45.90
C MET A 1 37.05 21.54 44.64
N ALA A 2 36.39 22.47 43.96
CA ALA A 2 35.86 22.53 42.59
C ALA A 2 35.54 21.25 41.79
N ARG A 3 34.25 21.12 41.45
CA ARG A 3 33.74 20.43 40.25
C ARG A 3 34.25 21.13 38.98
N LYS A 4 34.59 20.39 37.92
CA LYS A 4 34.54 20.89 36.54
C LYS A 4 33.91 19.85 35.61
N ASN A 5 32.61 20.06 35.38
CA ASN A 5 31.96 19.75 34.10
C ASN A 5 32.64 20.58 33.00
N ASN A 6 32.81 20.00 31.81
CA ASN A 6 32.45 20.67 30.55
C ASN A 6 32.66 19.74 29.34
N GLY A 7 31.61 18.98 29.03
CA GLY A 7 31.40 18.37 27.73
C GLY A 7 30.05 18.86 27.17
N ARG A 8 29.91 20.16 26.93
CA ARG A 8 28.72 20.71 26.24
C ARG A 8 28.79 20.26 24.78
N LYS A 9 28.05 19.21 24.44
CA LYS A 9 27.70 18.91 23.05
C LYS A 9 26.95 20.12 22.50
N ASN A 10 27.49 20.72 21.44
CA ASN A 10 26.83 21.73 20.63
C ASN A 10 25.59 21.12 19.96
N GLY A 11 24.49 21.01 20.72
CA GLY A 11 23.17 20.72 20.20
C GLY A 11 22.58 22.02 19.68
N GLN A 12 22.49 22.15 18.36
CA GLN A 12 21.60 23.13 17.73
C GLN A 12 20.23 22.96 18.42
N LYS A 13 19.80 23.94 19.23
CA LYS A 13 18.45 23.95 19.80
C LYS A 13 17.50 24.13 18.63
N VAL A 14 17.04 23.03 18.07
CA VAL A 14 16.04 23.07 17.01
C VAL A 14 14.76 23.61 17.63
N ASP A 15 14.27 24.72 17.07
CA ASP A 15 13.05 25.35 17.53
C ASP A 15 11.88 24.44 17.18
N LEU A 16 11.43 23.66 18.17
CA LEU A 16 10.42 22.63 18.01
C LEU A 16 9.11 23.20 17.45
N LYS A 17 8.75 24.44 17.80
CA LYS A 17 7.55 25.09 17.26
C LYS A 17 7.65 25.27 15.75
N LYS A 18 8.78 25.79 15.27
CA LYS A 18 9.04 25.95 13.82
C LYS A 18 9.06 24.62 13.08
N LEU A 19 9.54 23.54 13.71
CA LEU A 19 9.46 22.20 13.11
C LEU A 19 8.03 21.69 12.99
N ILE A 20 7.22 21.87 14.04
CA ILE A 20 5.82 21.47 14.05
C ILE A 20 5.04 22.24 12.98
N ASP A 21 5.23 23.55 12.88
CA ASP A 21 4.58 24.37 11.87
C ASP A 21 4.96 23.92 10.45
N LYS A 22 6.26 23.73 10.19
CA LYS A 22 6.76 23.24 8.90
C LYS A 22 6.24 21.83 8.57
N TYR A 23 6.13 20.96 9.57
CA TYR A 23 5.55 19.63 9.41
C TYR A 23 4.07 19.72 9.01
N GLY A 24 3.28 20.54 9.70
CA GLY A 24 1.88 20.76 9.38
C GLY A 24 1.66 21.35 7.98
N GLU A 25 2.50 22.29 7.55
CA GLU A 25 2.46 22.84 6.19
C GLU A 25 2.73 21.78 5.12
N ILE A 26 3.72 20.90 5.35
CA ILE A 26 4.05 19.81 4.43
C ILE A 26 2.89 18.80 4.38
N ASP A 27 2.32 18.45 5.53
CA ASP A 27 1.18 17.53 5.60
C ASP A 27 -0.03 18.06 4.81
N GLN A 28 -0.35 19.34 4.97
CA GLN A 28 -1.41 19.99 4.18
C GLN A 28 -1.13 19.97 2.67
N LYS A 29 0.14 20.19 2.26
CA LYS A 29 0.52 20.09 0.84
C LYS A 29 0.39 18.66 0.31
N ILE A 30 0.82 17.66 1.09
CA ILE A 30 0.67 16.24 0.73
C ILE A 30 -0.81 15.89 0.58
N LYS A 31 -1.66 16.35 1.49
CA LYS A 31 -3.10 16.12 1.41
C LYS A 31 -3.70 16.69 0.13
N LYS A 32 -3.39 17.94 -0.22
CA LYS A 32 -3.85 18.56 -1.47
C LYS A 32 -3.36 17.81 -2.71
N LEU A 33 -2.09 17.40 -2.75
CA LEU A 33 -1.53 16.62 -3.86
C LEU A 33 -2.18 15.24 -3.98
N ASN A 34 -2.53 14.60 -2.85
CA ASN A 34 -3.26 13.33 -2.87
C ASN A 34 -4.70 13.50 -3.38
N GLU A 35 -5.39 14.57 -2.98
CA GLU A 35 -6.72 14.89 -3.50
C GLU A 35 -6.69 15.15 -5.02
N GLU A 36 -5.70 15.89 -5.51
CA GLU A 36 -5.49 16.12 -6.94
C GLU A 36 -5.15 14.83 -7.68
N LYS A 37 -4.29 13.99 -7.11
CA LYS A 37 -3.96 12.67 -7.66
C LYS A 37 -5.19 11.78 -7.80
N GLU A 38 -6.07 11.73 -6.81
CA GLU A 38 -7.30 10.94 -6.89
C GLU A 38 -8.28 11.51 -7.93
N LYS A 39 -8.39 12.83 -8.05
CA LYS A 39 -9.17 13.47 -9.13
C LYS A 39 -8.63 13.09 -10.51
N LEU A 40 -7.31 13.17 -10.72
CA LEU A 40 -6.67 12.78 -11.98
C LEU A 40 -6.85 11.29 -12.26
N LYS A 41 -6.74 10.44 -11.23
CA LYS A 41 -6.95 9.00 -11.35
C LYS A 41 -8.38 8.65 -11.77
N ALA A 42 -9.38 9.40 -11.30
CA ALA A 42 -10.77 9.23 -11.73
C ALA A 42 -10.99 9.54 -13.22
N LEU A 43 -10.11 10.34 -13.84
CA LEU A 43 -10.14 10.64 -15.27
C LEU A 43 -9.36 9.63 -16.12
N LEU A 44 -8.57 8.75 -15.49
CA LEU A 44 -7.85 7.70 -16.20
C LEU A 44 -8.83 6.60 -16.68
N PRO A 45 -8.52 5.93 -17.80
CA PRO A 45 -9.32 4.82 -18.29
C PRO A 45 -9.44 3.71 -17.23
N GLN A 46 -10.59 3.02 -17.22
CA GLN A 46 -10.85 1.87 -16.34
C GLN A 46 -10.77 0.54 -17.11
N GLU A 47 -9.87 0.50 -18.09
CA GLU A 47 -9.63 -0.68 -18.91
C GLU A 47 -8.21 -1.18 -18.68
N GLU A 48 -8.04 -2.49 -18.84
CA GLU A 48 -6.71 -3.08 -18.78
C GLU A 48 -5.87 -2.60 -19.95
N GLY A 49 -4.63 -2.22 -19.68
CA GLY A 49 -3.78 -1.71 -20.73
C GLY A 49 -2.53 -1.01 -20.21
N THR A 50 -1.69 -0.61 -21.16
CA THR A 50 -0.55 0.27 -20.88
C THR A 50 -0.74 1.58 -21.64
N TYR A 51 -0.73 2.68 -20.89
CA TYR A 51 -0.91 4.03 -21.38
C TYR A 51 0.42 4.78 -21.21
N TYR A 52 0.75 5.63 -22.18
CA TYR A 52 2.01 6.36 -22.19
C TYR A 52 1.73 7.85 -22.11
N GLY A 53 2.38 8.50 -21.16
CA GLY A 53 2.63 9.94 -21.20
C GLY A 53 4.07 10.19 -21.64
N GLU A 54 4.43 11.46 -21.75
CA GLU A 54 5.76 11.88 -22.24
C GLU A 54 6.92 11.34 -21.40
N ARG A 55 6.73 11.23 -20.07
CA ARG A 55 7.78 10.84 -19.12
C ARG A 55 7.46 9.58 -18.31
N PHE A 56 6.21 9.12 -18.37
CA PHE A 56 5.70 8.05 -17.52
C PHE A 56 4.83 7.11 -18.32
N LYS A 57 4.90 5.82 -18.01
CA LYS A 57 3.91 4.84 -18.45
C LYS A 57 3.05 4.39 -17.27
N LEU A 58 1.76 4.25 -17.53
CA LEU A 58 0.77 3.73 -16.62
C LEU A 58 0.32 2.35 -17.10
N THR A 59 0.51 1.34 -16.28
CA THR A 59 -0.07 0.00 -16.52
C THR A 59 -1.28 -0.19 -15.61
N ILE A 60 -2.43 -0.49 -16.20
CA ILE A 60 -3.66 -0.85 -15.50
C ILE A 60 -3.87 -2.35 -15.68
N SER A 61 -3.96 -3.07 -14.56
CA SER A 61 -4.23 -4.51 -14.56
C SER A 61 -5.42 -4.82 -13.66
N TYR A 62 -6.34 -5.64 -14.12
CA TYR A 62 -7.41 -6.21 -13.33
C TYR A 62 -6.87 -7.35 -12.48
N SER A 63 -7.27 -7.37 -11.22
CA SER A 63 -6.96 -8.46 -10.32
C SER A 63 -8.22 -8.85 -9.58
N GLU A 64 -8.46 -10.14 -9.50
CA GLU A 64 -9.53 -10.70 -8.69
C GLU A 64 -8.99 -11.11 -7.32
N ARG A 65 -9.79 -10.84 -6.30
CA ARG A 65 -9.58 -11.38 -4.97
C ARG A 65 -10.79 -12.18 -4.55
N ALA A 66 -10.57 -13.45 -4.28
CA ALA A 66 -11.54 -14.31 -3.62
C ALA A 66 -11.56 -13.99 -2.12
N GLU A 67 -12.75 -13.76 -1.60
CA GLU A 67 -13.07 -13.75 -0.18
C GLU A 67 -13.65 -15.12 0.19
N TYR A 68 -13.03 -15.78 1.15
CA TYR A 68 -13.45 -17.12 1.57
C TYR A 68 -14.43 -17.05 2.75
N ASP A 69 -15.42 -17.93 2.75
CA ASP A 69 -16.39 -18.07 3.84
C ASP A 69 -15.66 -18.58 5.11
N PRO A 70 -15.56 -17.75 6.16
CA PRO A 70 -14.81 -18.11 7.35
C PRO A 70 -15.42 -19.31 8.08
N VAL A 71 -16.74 -19.51 8.02
CA VAL A 71 -17.42 -20.61 8.71
C VAL A 71 -17.12 -21.93 8.03
N LYS A 72 -17.19 -21.97 6.68
CA LYS A 72 -16.85 -23.18 5.92
C LYS A 72 -15.37 -23.55 6.08
N VAL A 73 -14.48 -22.56 5.99
CA VAL A 73 -13.02 -22.78 6.16
C VAL A 73 -12.70 -23.27 7.58
N ALA A 74 -13.31 -22.68 8.61
CA ALA A 74 -13.12 -23.10 10.00
C ALA A 74 -13.58 -24.55 10.25
N LYS A 75 -14.72 -24.95 9.67
CA LYS A 75 -15.22 -26.34 9.76
C LYS A 75 -14.22 -27.35 9.18
N ARG A 76 -13.54 -27.00 8.08
CA ARG A 76 -12.55 -27.86 7.42
C ARG A 76 -11.22 -27.94 8.18
N LEU A 77 -10.74 -26.82 8.72
CA LEU A 77 -9.40 -26.70 9.33
C LEU A 77 -9.34 -27.06 10.83
N LYS A 78 -10.48 -27.20 11.54
CA LYS A 78 -10.54 -27.58 12.98
C LYS A 78 -9.51 -26.79 13.85
N LYS A 79 -8.85 -27.43 14.83
CA LYS A 79 -7.99 -26.80 15.87
C LYS A 79 -6.78 -26.03 15.35
N ASP A 80 -6.40 -26.16 14.07
CA ASP A 80 -5.31 -25.39 13.48
C ASP A 80 -5.69 -23.93 13.16
N PHE A 81 -6.95 -23.54 13.39
CA PHE A 81 -7.50 -22.21 13.11
C PHE A 81 -6.98 -21.09 14.03
N VAL A 82 -6.23 -21.39 15.11
CA VAL A 82 -5.79 -20.37 16.09
C VAL A 82 -4.84 -19.32 15.50
N LYS A 83 -4.27 -19.54 14.30
CA LYS A 83 -3.43 -18.54 13.60
C LYS A 83 -4.15 -17.71 12.53
N VAL A 84 -5.44 -17.93 12.26
CA VAL A 84 -6.15 -17.25 11.15
C VAL A 84 -7.36 -16.50 11.69
N VAL A 85 -7.12 -15.44 12.47
CA VAL A 85 -8.17 -14.46 12.84
C VAL A 85 -8.69 -13.73 11.59
N THR A 86 -7.96 -13.78 10.47
CA THR A 86 -8.38 -13.24 9.17
C THR A 86 -8.14 -14.27 8.07
N VAL A 87 -9.22 -14.82 7.52
CA VAL A 87 -9.18 -15.77 6.41
C VAL A 87 -8.63 -15.02 5.18
N THR A 88 -7.37 -15.27 4.86
CA THR A 88 -6.60 -14.56 3.82
C THR A 88 -6.10 -15.54 2.75
N SER A 89 -5.28 -15.08 1.82
CA SER A 89 -4.61 -15.90 0.80
C SER A 89 -3.84 -17.11 1.37
N ALA A 90 -3.57 -17.14 2.68
CA ALA A 90 -2.95 -18.26 3.37
C ALA A 90 -3.79 -19.55 3.36
N VAL A 91 -5.11 -19.48 3.17
CA VAL A 91 -5.99 -20.67 3.09
C VAL A 91 -5.57 -21.64 2.00
N LYS A 92 -4.99 -21.11 0.90
CA LYS A 92 -4.47 -21.92 -0.22
C LYS A 92 -3.34 -22.88 0.17
N LYS A 93 -2.70 -22.66 1.32
CA LYS A 93 -1.66 -23.56 1.84
C LYS A 93 -2.24 -24.79 2.55
N TYR A 94 -3.51 -24.72 2.94
CA TYR A 94 -4.16 -25.73 3.78
C TYR A 94 -5.33 -26.45 3.10
N ILE A 95 -5.96 -25.79 2.12
CA ILE A 95 -7.05 -26.37 1.33
C ILE A 95 -6.55 -26.57 -0.12
N PRO A 96 -6.70 -27.78 -0.69
CA PRO A 96 -6.36 -28.03 -2.09
C PRO A 96 -7.06 -27.07 -3.06
N GLN A 97 -6.37 -26.71 -4.14
CA GLN A 97 -6.88 -25.80 -5.18
C GLN A 97 -8.25 -26.24 -5.75
N THR A 98 -8.47 -27.55 -5.86
CA THR A 98 -9.71 -28.16 -6.36
C THR A 98 -10.90 -27.92 -5.44
N GLU A 99 -10.68 -27.86 -4.13
CA GLU A 99 -11.73 -27.67 -3.13
C GLU A 99 -11.99 -26.18 -2.84
N LEU A 100 -10.99 -25.31 -3.05
CA LEU A 100 -11.03 -23.89 -2.69
C LEU A 100 -12.22 -23.11 -3.26
N GLN A 101 -12.74 -23.50 -4.44
CA GLN A 101 -13.88 -22.86 -5.08
C GLN A 101 -15.16 -22.94 -4.22
N GLU A 102 -15.37 -24.05 -3.50
CA GLU A 102 -16.56 -24.28 -2.67
C GLU A 102 -16.62 -23.38 -1.42
N TYR A 103 -15.46 -22.81 -1.07
CA TYR A 103 -15.27 -21.92 0.07
C TYR A 103 -15.29 -20.45 -0.32
N ILE A 104 -15.38 -20.11 -1.61
CA ILE A 104 -15.48 -18.71 -2.03
C ILE A 104 -16.86 -18.18 -1.67
N LYS A 105 -16.90 -17.13 -0.84
CA LYS A 105 -18.12 -16.39 -0.51
C LYS A 105 -18.41 -15.33 -1.56
N LYS A 106 -17.36 -14.66 -2.03
CA LYS A 106 -17.44 -13.58 -3.02
C LYS A 106 -16.12 -13.44 -3.75
N THR A 107 -16.19 -13.12 -5.04
CA THR A 107 -15.04 -12.63 -5.81
C THR A 107 -15.21 -11.13 -5.98
N THR A 108 -14.18 -10.35 -5.63
CA THR A 108 -14.16 -8.90 -5.85
C THR A 108 -13.02 -8.56 -6.80
N GLY A 109 -13.38 -7.98 -7.94
CA GLY A 109 -12.43 -7.42 -8.89
C GLY A 109 -11.99 -6.02 -8.51
N TYR A 110 -10.73 -5.69 -8.79
CA TYR A 110 -10.22 -4.33 -8.63
C TYR A 110 -9.09 -4.06 -9.63
N PHE A 111 -9.03 -2.82 -10.10
CA PHE A 111 -7.95 -2.34 -10.96
C PHE A 111 -6.76 -1.89 -10.14
N ARG A 112 -5.57 -2.35 -10.53
CA ARG A 112 -4.29 -1.90 -10.00
C ARG A 112 -3.64 -0.96 -11.00
N TYR A 113 -3.17 0.18 -10.50
CA TYR A 113 -2.51 1.22 -11.28
C TYR A 113 -1.02 1.23 -10.92
N SER A 114 -0.16 0.98 -11.90
CA SER A 114 1.30 0.99 -11.73
C SER A 114 1.92 2.05 -12.64
N LEU A 115 2.47 3.11 -12.05
CA LEU A 115 3.18 4.15 -12.78
C LEU A 115 4.69 3.86 -12.78
N LYS A 116 5.35 3.95 -13.93
CA LYS A 116 6.82 3.86 -14.06
C LYS A 116 7.34 5.01 -14.90
N LYS A 117 8.47 5.61 -14.50
CA LYS A 117 9.20 6.57 -15.34
C LYS A 117 9.70 5.83 -16.58
N ILE A 118 9.51 6.41 -17.75
CA ILE A 118 10.12 5.91 -18.99
C ILE A 118 11.61 6.29 -18.87
N LYS A 119 12.52 5.31 -19.01
CA LYS A 119 13.95 5.63 -19.08
C LYS A 119 14.15 6.51 -20.30
N GLU A 120 14.77 7.68 -20.11
CA GLU A 120 15.26 8.47 -21.24
C GLU A 120 16.25 7.58 -22.00
N VAL A 121 15.98 7.34 -23.28
CA VAL A 121 16.92 6.67 -24.17
C VAL A 121 17.98 7.71 -24.47
N GLY A 122 19.11 7.65 -23.76
CA GLY A 122 20.20 8.60 -23.92
C GLY A 122 21.23 8.47 -22.82
N ASP A 123 22.02 7.39 -22.89
CA ASP A 123 23.38 7.26 -22.35
C ASP A 123 23.90 5.89 -22.83
N GLU A 124 24.18 5.78 -24.13
CA GLU A 124 25.13 4.81 -24.70
C GLU A 124 26.28 5.59 -25.35
#